data_AF-A0A5S6QES8-F1
#
_entry.id   AF-A0A5S6QES8-F1
#
_cell.length_a   1.000
_cell.length_b   1.000
_cell.length_c   1.000
_cell.angle_alpha   90.00
_cell.angle_beta   90.00
_cell.angle_gamma   90.00
#
_symmetry.space_group_name_H-M   'P 1'
#
loop_
_entity.id
_entity.type
_entity.pdbx_description
1 polymer ?
#
loop_
_entity_poly.entity_id
_entity_poly.type
_entity_poly.pdbx_seq_one_letter_code
_entity_poly.pdbx_strand_id
1 'polypeptide(L)'
;MAMSTDIRGCDWCFLVVSHSNNPQVIKRRCLSQAVVHTLFGRVERQAYCRAGTFGDVDGTLCICKGIDNCNELTVEELQSLW
;
A
#
# COMPACT_ATOMS: atom_id res chain seq x y z
N MET A 1 20.59 -4.07 7.67
CA MET A 1 19.72 -5.25 7.53
C MET A 1 18.30 -4.74 7.40
N ALA A 2 17.74 -4.73 6.20
CA ALA A 2 16.33 -4.40 6.01
C ALA A 2 15.51 -5.60 6.45
N MET A 3 14.63 -5.41 7.44
CA MET A 3 13.75 -6.45 7.94
C MET A 3 12.67 -6.66 6.88
N SER A 4 12.83 -7.67 6.01
CA SER A 4 11.77 -8.08 5.11
C SER A 4 10.69 -8.76 5.95
N THR A 5 9.64 -8.01 6.28
CA THR A 5 8.38 -8.62 6.69
C THR A 5 7.81 -9.29 5.45
N ASP A 6 8.20 -10.54 5.23
CA ASP A 6 7.60 -11.45 4.24
C ASP A 6 6.10 -11.54 4.57
N ILE A 7 5.26 -10.81 3.83
CA ILE A 7 3.81 -10.81 4.03
C ILE A 7 3.18 -11.75 3.00
N ARG A 8 3.26 -13.05 3.29
CA ARG A 8 2.64 -14.10 2.45
C ARG A 8 1.19 -14.32 2.84
N GLY A 9 0.32 -14.49 1.85
CA GLY A 9 -1.09 -14.81 2.07
C GLY A 9 -1.98 -13.63 2.49
N CYS A 10 -1.59 -12.39 2.19
CA CYS A 10 -2.51 -11.26 2.35
C CYS A 10 -3.64 -11.33 1.31
N ASP A 11 -4.88 -10.99 1.71
CA ASP A 11 -5.91 -10.61 0.74
C ASP A 11 -5.45 -9.38 -0.06
N TRP A 12 -4.88 -8.40 0.66
CA TRP A 12 -4.30 -7.18 0.11
C TRP A 12 -3.06 -6.75 0.91
N CYS A 13 -2.00 -6.38 0.21
CA CYS A 13 -0.86 -5.70 0.80
C CYS A 13 -1.13 -4.18 0.82
N PHE A 14 -0.72 -3.51 1.89
CA PHE A 14 -0.87 -2.07 2.09
C PHE A 14 0.48 -1.39 2.26
N LEU A 15 0.61 -0.19 1.70
CA LEU A 15 1.78 0.67 1.73
C LEU A 15 1.36 2.12 2.03
N VAL A 16 2.09 2.79 2.90
CA VAL A 16 1.99 4.25 3.11
C VAL A 16 3.37 4.88 2.89
N VAL A 17 3.42 5.91 2.06
CA VAL A 17 4.64 6.68 1.78
C VAL A 17 4.38 8.16 2.04
N SER A 18 5.25 8.85 2.78
CA SER A 18 5.08 10.29 3.06
C SER A 18 5.27 11.17 1.83
N HIS A 19 4.54 12.27 1.76
CA HIS A 19 4.82 13.36 0.81
C HIS A 19 5.87 14.27 1.43
N SER A 20 7.14 14.02 1.11
CA SER A 20 8.25 14.89 1.50
C SER A 20 9.30 14.91 0.39
N ASN A 21 10.26 15.83 0.48
CA ASN A 21 11.40 15.87 -0.46
C ASN A 21 12.23 14.58 -0.47
N ASN A 22 12.09 13.75 0.55
CA ASN A 22 12.69 12.41 0.61
C ASN A 22 11.64 11.39 1.08
N PRO A 23 10.73 10.93 0.18
CA PRO A 23 9.59 10.08 0.54
C PRO A 23 10.03 8.86 1.35
N GLN A 24 9.45 8.67 2.54
CA GLN A 24 9.77 7.53 3.40
C GLN A 24 8.58 6.59 3.48
N VAL A 25 8.87 5.29 3.51
CA VAL A 25 7.86 4.28 3.81
C VAL A 25 7.47 4.40 5.28
N ILE A 26 6.24 4.83 5.52
CA ILE A 26 5.68 4.99 6.87
C ILE A 26 5.16 3.65 7.39
N LYS A 27 4.52 2.86 6.52
CA LYS A 27 3.90 1.60 6.94
C LYS A 27 3.75 0.58 5.82
N ARG A 28 3.92 -0.69 6.19
CA ARG A 28 3.57 -1.88 5.40
C ARG A 28 2.79 -2.87 6.27
N ARG A 29 1.73 -3.50 5.73
CA ARG A 29 0.97 -4.60 6.40
C ARG A 29 0.04 -5.32 5.43
N CYS A 30 -0.49 -6.48 5.83
CA CYS A 30 -1.72 -7.00 5.23
C CYS A 30 -2.93 -6.19 5.67
N LEU A 31 -3.90 -6.10 4.77
CA LEU A 31 -5.29 -5.76 5.06
C LEU A 31 -6.19 -6.88 4.56
N SER A 32 -7.30 -7.12 5.28
CA SER A 32 -8.37 -7.97 4.76
C SER A 32 -9.22 -7.21 3.75
N GLN A 33 -9.95 -7.94 2.91
CA GLN A 33 -10.91 -7.35 1.95
C GLN A 33 -11.89 -6.37 2.63
N ALA A 34 -12.39 -6.68 3.83
CA ALA A 34 -13.33 -5.83 4.56
C ALA A 34 -12.71 -4.48 4.98
N VAL A 35 -11.44 -4.50 5.42
CA VAL A 35 -10.72 -3.26 5.77
C VAL A 35 -10.43 -2.43 4.52
N VAL A 36 -10.06 -3.08 3.41
CA VAL A 36 -9.89 -2.39 2.12
C VAL A 36 -11.18 -1.71 1.68
N HIS A 37 -12.32 -2.41 1.72
CA HIS A 37 -13.61 -1.79 1.39
C HIS A 37 -13.96 -0.61 2.30
N THR A 38 -13.63 -0.69 3.58
CA THR A 38 -13.88 0.40 4.53
C THR A 38 -13.02 1.62 4.23
N LEU A 39 -11.74 1.42 3.89
CA LEU A 39 -10.80 2.52 3.68
C LEU A 39 -10.85 3.09 2.26
N PHE A 40 -10.88 2.23 1.24
CA PHE A 40 -10.73 2.57 -0.17
C PHE A 40 -12.02 2.44 -0.98
N GLY A 41 -13.09 1.91 -0.38
CA GLY A 41 -14.30 1.53 -1.11
C GLY A 41 -14.08 0.27 -1.94
N ARG A 42 -14.98 0.03 -2.89
CA ARG A 42 -14.89 -1.12 -3.79
C ARG A 42 -13.76 -0.88 -4.80
N VAL A 43 -12.71 -1.68 -4.71
CA VAL A 43 -11.55 -1.62 -5.61
C VAL A 43 -11.53 -2.89 -6.46
N GLU A 44 -11.69 -2.72 -7.78
CA GLU A 44 -11.75 -3.83 -8.74
C GLU A 44 -10.40 -4.14 -9.40
N ARG A 45 -9.41 -3.24 -9.23
CA ARG A 45 -8.07 -3.35 -9.83
C ARG A 45 -7.10 -4.15 -8.96
N GLN A 46 -5.95 -4.53 -9.51
CA GLN A 46 -4.90 -5.24 -8.77
C GLN A 46 -4.13 -4.33 -7.83
N ALA A 47 -4.02 -3.04 -8.15
CA ALA A 47 -3.45 -2.02 -7.28
C ALA A 47 -4.28 -0.73 -7.33
N TYR A 48 -4.24 0.04 -6.25
CA TYR A 48 -4.85 1.35 -6.16
C TYR A 48 -4.08 2.24 -5.18
N CYS A 49 -3.75 3.45 -5.61
CA CYS A 49 -3.04 4.44 -4.82
C CYS A 49 -3.84 5.75 -4.80
N ARG A 50 -3.87 6.43 -3.66
CA ARG A 50 -4.42 7.79 -3.53
C ARG A 50 -3.65 8.60 -2.50
N ALA A 51 -3.73 9.93 -2.62
CA ALA A 51 -3.29 10.81 -1.55
C ALA A 51 -4.18 10.65 -0.30
N GLY A 52 -3.60 10.85 0.87
CA GLY A 52 -4.33 10.87 2.13
C GLY A 52 -3.38 10.97 3.33
N THR A 53 -3.97 11.07 4.52
CA THR A 53 -3.22 11.20 5.77
C THR A 53 -3.27 9.87 6.52
N PHE A 54 -2.13 9.41 7.04
CA PHE A 54 -2.05 8.28 7.95
C PHE A 54 -1.53 8.73 9.30
N GLY A 55 -2.42 8.80 10.30
CA GLY A 55 -2.10 9.47 11.57
C GLY A 55 -2.00 10.99 11.34
N ASP A 56 -0.81 11.54 11.55
CA ASP A 56 -0.43 12.94 11.38
C ASP A 56 0.47 13.18 10.15
N VAL A 57 0.72 12.15 9.34
CA VAL A 57 1.59 12.22 8.17
C VAL A 57 0.78 12.22 6.88
N ASP A 58 0.92 13.29 6.11
CA ASP A 58 0.39 13.37 4.74
C ASP A 58 1.24 12.53 3.78
N GLY A 59 0.59 11.79 2.90
CA GLY A 59 1.26 10.86 2.01
C GLY A 59 0.39 10.23 0.93
N THR A 60 0.96 9.21 0.30
CA THR A 60 0.25 8.30 -0.61
C THR A 60 -0.03 7.00 0.12
N LEU A 61 -1.30 6.59 0.10
CA LEU A 61 -1.77 5.30 0.57
C LEU A 61 -2.02 4.41 -0.63
N CYS A 62 -1.36 3.25 -0.68
CA CYS A 62 -1.48 2.27 -1.75
C CYS A 62 -1.91 0.91 -1.20
N ILE A 63 -2.74 0.22 -1.97
CA ILE A 63 -3.07 -1.20 -1.79
C ILE A 63 -2.76 -1.97 -3.06
N CYS A 64 -2.40 -3.24 -2.92
CA CYS A 64 -2.19 -4.13 -4.04
C CYS A 64 -2.49 -5.59 -3.66
N LYS A 65 -2.77 -6.43 -4.67
CA LYS A 65 -3.02 -7.88 -4.51
C LYS A 65 -2.54 -8.64 -5.74
N GLY A 66 -2.47 -9.97 -5.62
CA GLY A 66 -2.15 -10.88 -6.72
C GLY A 66 -0.66 -11.15 -6.93
N ILE A 67 0.21 -10.41 -6.24
CA ILE A 67 1.66 -10.63 -6.19
C ILE A 67 2.08 -10.56 -4.72
N ASP A 68 2.82 -11.56 -4.25
CA ASP A 68 3.36 -11.57 -2.89
C ASP A 68 4.29 -10.36 -2.68
N ASN A 69 4.21 -9.75 -1.50
CA ASN A 69 5.02 -8.59 -1.12
C ASN A 69 4.93 -7.40 -2.11
N CYS A 70 3.83 -7.23 -2.85
CA CYS A 70 3.68 -6.13 -3.81
C CYS A 70 3.78 -4.73 -3.16
N ASN A 71 3.61 -4.61 -1.83
CA ASN A 71 3.84 -3.37 -1.10
C ASN A 71 5.33 -3.02 -0.87
N GLU A 72 6.26 -3.85 -1.35
CA GLU A 72 7.68 -3.50 -1.43
C GLU A 72 8.01 -2.68 -2.67
N LEU A 73 7.14 -2.71 -3.70
CA LEU A 73 7.24 -1.87 -4.89
C LEU A 73 7.10 -0.38 -4.55
N THR A 74 7.66 0.45 -5.41
CA THR A 74 7.47 1.91 -5.37
C THR A 74 6.03 2.28 -5.74
N VAL A 75 5.62 3.50 -5.39
CA VAL A 75 4.28 4.03 -5.77
C VAL A 75 4.11 4.05 -7.29
N GLU A 76 5.15 4.40 -8.04
CA GLU A 76 5.14 4.46 -9.51
C GLU A 76 4.96 3.08 -10.15
N GLU A 77 5.68 2.07 -9.63
CA GLU A 77 5.50 0.68 -10.07
C GLU A 77 4.08 0.18 -9.75
N LEU A 78 3.55 0.47 -8.56
CA LEU A 78 2.17 0.12 -8.19
C LEU A 78 1.12 0.80 -9.07
N GLN A 79 1.35 2.05 -9.47
CA GLN A 79 0.48 2.77 -10.40
C GLN A 79 0.56 2.23 -11.83
N SER A 80 1.62 1.50 -12.17
CA SER A 80 1.78 0.86 -13.48
C SER A 80 1.07 -0.51 -13.57
N LEU A 81 0.55 -1.04 -12.45
CA LEU A 81 -0.25 -2.28 -12.40
C LEU A 81 -1.75 -2.04 -12.72
N TRP A 82 -2.08 -0.92 -13.37
CA TRP A 82 -3.44 -0.43 -13.59
C TRP A 82 -4.13 -1.01 -14.82
#